data_AF-A0A0F9CRJ6-F1
#
_entry.id   AF-A0A0F9CRJ6-F1
#
_cell.length_a   1.000
_cell.length_b   1.000
_cell.length_c   1.000
_cell.angle_alpha   90.00
_cell.angle_beta   90.00
_cell.angle_gamma   90.00
#
_symmetry.space_group_name_H-M   'P 1'
#
loop_
_entity.id
_entity.type
_entity.pdbx_description
1 polymer ?
#
loop_
_entity_poly.entity_id
_entity_poly.type
_entity_poly.pdbx_seq_one_letter_code
_entity_poly.pdbx_strand_id
1 'polypeptide(L)'
;MLSIKSKIAENINTTKDFDVNDVEKIVDFLKTFADKCHHGKEETALFPALVLAGIPEENGPIAVMLHEHNIGREHIKEISTNVENCKTDNSSSGELLAASLTNYVNLLENHIHKEENVLFPMADKTLSQQKQKE
;
A
#
# COMPACT_ATOMS: atom_id res chain seq x y z
N MET A 1 13.03 -1.98 0.57
CA MET A 1 11.95 -1.91 -0.44
C MET A 1 11.35 -0.51 -0.53
N LEU A 2 10.99 0.14 0.59
CA LEU A 2 10.58 1.56 0.60
C LEU A 2 11.70 2.51 0.14
N SER A 3 12.94 2.26 0.56
CA SER A 3 14.13 3.03 0.16
C SER A 3 14.39 3.10 -1.36
N ILE A 4 13.93 2.12 -2.13
CA ILE A 4 14.08 2.10 -3.59
C ILE A 4 13.00 2.99 -4.25
N LYS A 5 11.79 3.02 -3.67
CA LYS A 5 10.66 3.80 -4.19
C LYS A 5 10.85 5.30 -3.96
N SER A 6 11.31 5.69 -2.77
CA SER A 6 11.63 7.09 -2.47
C SER A 6 12.74 7.62 -3.38
N LYS A 7 13.72 6.76 -3.72
CA LYS A 7 14.79 7.11 -4.64
C LYS A 7 14.31 7.31 -6.08
N ILE A 8 13.33 6.53 -6.55
CA ILE A 8 12.73 6.72 -7.88
C ILE A 8 11.94 8.03 -7.91
N ALA A 9 11.12 8.32 -6.89
CA ALA A 9 10.41 9.59 -6.80
C ALA A 9 11.37 10.80 -6.73
N GLU A 10 12.48 10.68 -6.01
CA GLU A 10 13.54 11.69 -5.95
C GLU A 10 14.22 11.88 -7.30
N ASN A 11 14.58 10.80 -8.01
CA ASN A 11 15.21 10.88 -9.33
C ASN A 11 14.27 11.52 -10.38
N ILE A 12 12.98 11.17 -10.38
CA ILE A 12 12.00 11.80 -11.28
C ILE A 12 11.97 13.33 -11.07
N ASN A 13 11.98 13.78 -9.81
CA ASN A 13 11.91 15.20 -9.48
C ASN A 13 13.23 15.96 -9.69
N THR A 14 14.39 15.28 -9.58
CA THR A 14 15.71 15.94 -9.59
C THR A 14 16.40 15.83 -10.95
N THR A 15 16.49 14.63 -11.51
CA THR A 15 17.22 14.37 -12.76
C THR A 15 16.30 14.20 -13.96
N LYS A 16 14.98 14.01 -13.75
CA LYS A 16 14.00 13.59 -14.76
C LYS A 16 14.43 12.31 -15.52
N ASP A 17 15.34 11.54 -14.92
CA ASP A 17 15.91 10.32 -15.48
C ASP A 17 15.31 9.14 -14.73
N PHE A 18 14.34 8.48 -15.36
CA PHE A 18 13.71 7.27 -14.86
C PHE A 18 13.26 6.38 -16.02
N ASP A 19 13.38 5.06 -15.83
CA ASP A 19 12.82 4.09 -16.77
C ASP A 19 11.36 3.81 -16.42
N VAL A 20 10.46 4.15 -17.34
CA VAL A 20 9.03 3.88 -17.21
C VAL A 20 8.76 2.37 -16.98
N ASN A 21 9.55 1.49 -17.58
CA ASN A 21 9.40 0.03 -17.42
C ASN A 21 9.69 -0.42 -15.98
N ASP A 22 10.58 0.27 -15.27
CA ASP A 22 10.85 -0.07 -13.87
C ASP A 22 9.70 0.37 -12.96
N VAL A 23 9.06 1.51 -13.27
CA VAL A 23 7.85 1.94 -12.56
C VAL A 23 6.70 0.97 -12.81
N GLU A 24 6.53 0.46 -14.03
CA GLU A 24 5.53 -0.58 -14.34
C GLU A 24 5.72 -1.85 -13.50
N LYS A 25 6.95 -2.37 -13.43
CA LYS A 25 7.24 -3.55 -12.59
C LYS A 25 6.92 -3.30 -11.12
N ILE A 26 7.18 -2.08 -10.63
CA ILE A 26 6.82 -1.71 -9.26
C ILE A 26 5.30 -1.71 -9.10
N VAL A 27 4.54 -1.12 -10.02
CA VAL A 27 3.08 -1.12 -10.00
C VAL A 27 2.53 -2.55 -10.00
N ASP A 28 3.07 -3.43 -10.82
CA ASP A 28 2.65 -4.84 -10.88
C ASP A 28 2.93 -5.58 -9.57
N PHE A 29 4.09 -5.33 -8.97
CA PHE A 29 4.41 -5.84 -7.64
C PHE A 29 3.43 -5.32 -6.58
N LEU A 30 3.08 -4.03 -6.60
CA LEU A 30 2.13 -3.45 -5.65
C LEU A 30 0.72 -4.05 -5.79
N LYS A 31 0.23 -4.18 -7.02
CA LYS A 31 -1.08 -4.80 -7.31
C LYS A 31 -1.13 -6.26 -6.86
N THR A 32 -0.05 -6.99 -7.08
CA THR A 32 -0.02 -8.43 -6.82
C THR A 32 0.31 -8.73 -5.37
N PHE A 33 1.47 -8.29 -4.90
CA PHE A 33 1.95 -8.65 -3.58
C PHE A 33 1.29 -7.83 -2.48
N ALA A 34 1.33 -6.50 -2.55
CA ALA A 34 0.80 -5.67 -1.49
C ALA A 34 -0.73 -5.74 -1.42
N ASP A 35 -1.41 -5.63 -2.55
CA ASP A 35 -2.88 -5.64 -2.53
C ASP A 35 -3.46 -7.06 -2.54
N LYS A 36 -3.32 -7.80 -3.65
CA LYS A 36 -3.99 -9.10 -3.79
C LYS A 36 -3.52 -10.14 -2.76
N CYS A 37 -2.25 -10.15 -2.38
CA CYS A 37 -1.71 -11.14 -1.44
C CYS A 37 -1.72 -10.67 0.01
N HIS A 38 -1.11 -9.53 0.33
CA HIS A 38 -0.98 -9.05 1.72
C HIS A 38 -2.32 -8.52 2.26
N HIS A 39 -2.88 -7.45 1.69
CA HIS A 39 -4.21 -6.98 2.11
C HIS A 39 -5.26 -8.08 1.94
N GLY A 40 -5.16 -8.90 0.89
CA GLY A 40 -6.04 -10.06 0.70
C GLY A 40 -6.07 -11.01 1.89
N LYS A 41 -4.92 -11.33 2.50
CA LYS A 41 -4.87 -12.15 3.73
C LYS A 41 -5.49 -11.44 4.92
N GLU A 42 -5.25 -10.14 5.04
CA GLU A 42 -5.79 -9.37 6.15
C GLU A 42 -7.31 -9.27 6.07
N GLU A 43 -7.84 -8.88 4.91
CA GLU A 43 -9.27 -8.67 4.68
C GLU A 43 -10.08 -9.96 4.69
N THR A 44 -9.49 -11.09 4.29
CA THR A 44 -10.22 -12.36 4.18
C THR A 44 -9.99 -13.32 5.36
N ALA A 45 -8.93 -13.12 6.14
CA ALA A 45 -8.61 -14.00 7.27
C ALA A 45 -8.40 -13.24 8.58
N LEU A 46 -7.44 -12.31 8.65
CA LEU A 46 -7.07 -11.66 9.92
C LEU A 46 -8.19 -10.78 10.48
N PHE A 47 -8.72 -9.84 9.69
CA PHE A 47 -9.78 -8.94 10.15
C PHE A 47 -11.05 -9.70 10.52
N PRO A 48 -11.56 -10.66 9.73
CA PRO A 48 -12.68 -11.49 10.15
C PRO A 48 -12.42 -12.24 11.46
N ALA A 49 -11.21 -12.79 11.66
CA ALA A 49 -10.87 -13.48 12.90
C ALA A 49 -10.87 -12.53 14.10
N LEU A 50 -10.38 -11.30 13.95
CA LEU A 50 -10.39 -10.28 15.00
C LEU A 50 -11.82 -9.83 15.33
N VAL A 51 -12.67 -9.67 14.31
CA VAL A 51 -14.10 -9.32 14.51
C VAL A 51 -14.82 -10.42 15.28
N LEU A 52 -14.61 -11.69 14.91
CA LEU A 52 -15.17 -12.83 15.63
C LEU A 52 -14.67 -12.93 17.08
N ALA A 53 -13.47 -12.41 17.36
CA ALA A 53 -12.90 -12.34 18.69
C ALA A 53 -13.32 -11.08 19.49
N GLY A 54 -14.21 -10.25 18.92
CA GLY A 54 -14.85 -9.13 19.61
C GLY A 54 -14.27 -7.76 19.32
N ILE A 55 -13.33 -7.63 18.37
CA ILE A 55 -12.86 -6.31 17.90
C ILE A 55 -13.92 -5.70 16.98
N PRO A 56 -14.37 -4.45 17.20
CA PRO A 56 -15.33 -3.80 16.31
C PRO A 56 -14.79 -3.68 14.89
N GLU A 57 -15.62 -4.07 13.91
CA GLU A 57 -15.33 -3.90 12.48
C GLU A 57 -15.37 -2.41 12.09
N GLU A 58 -16.37 -1.68 12.58
CA GLU A 58 -16.57 -0.26 12.33
C GLU A 58 -15.99 0.61 13.46
N ASN A 59 -15.66 1.87 13.12
CA ASN A 59 -15.24 2.90 14.08
C ASN A 59 -14.05 2.49 14.96
N GLY A 60 -13.14 1.67 14.42
CA GLY A 60 -11.97 1.14 15.13
C GLY A 60 -10.77 0.88 14.22
N PRO A 61 -9.72 0.21 14.72
CA PRO A 61 -8.50 -0.04 13.96
C PRO A 61 -8.74 -0.76 12.63
N ILE A 62 -9.64 -1.75 12.59
CA ILE A 62 -9.97 -2.49 11.36
C ILE A 62 -10.55 -1.56 10.28
N ALA A 63 -11.51 -0.70 10.65
CA ALA A 63 -12.08 0.30 9.72
C ALA A 63 -11.01 1.24 9.15
N VAL A 64 -10.04 1.66 9.96
CA VAL A 64 -8.92 2.51 9.50
C VAL A 64 -8.05 1.76 8.49
N MET A 65 -7.69 0.51 8.78
CA MET A 65 -6.87 -0.30 7.86
C MET A 65 -7.59 -0.52 6.52
N LEU A 66 -8.87 -0.91 6.55
CA LEU A 66 -9.69 -1.07 5.33
C LEU A 66 -9.81 0.23 4.53
N HIS A 67 -9.95 1.37 5.20
CA HIS A 67 -9.96 2.66 4.53
C HIS A 67 -8.62 2.96 3.84
N GLU A 68 -7.50 2.70 4.53
CA GLU A 68 -6.17 2.89 3.97
C GLU A 68 -5.85 1.92 2.82
N HIS A 69 -6.34 0.68 2.86
CA HIS A 69 -6.24 -0.24 1.71
C HIS A 69 -6.92 0.35 0.48
N ASN A 70 -8.12 0.92 0.63
CA ASN A 70 -8.84 1.55 -0.47
C ASN A 70 -8.10 2.79 -1.01
N ILE A 71 -7.56 3.65 -0.14
CA ILE A 71 -6.71 4.78 -0.58
C ILE A 71 -5.47 4.25 -1.33
N GLY A 72 -4.85 3.18 -0.83
CA GLY A 72 -3.71 2.54 -1.47
C GLY A 72 -4.03 2.05 -2.89
N ARG A 73 -5.20 1.44 -3.09
CA ARG A 73 -5.68 1.01 -4.42
C ARG A 73 -5.89 2.20 -5.36
N GLU A 74 -6.45 3.31 -4.88
CA GLU A 74 -6.62 4.52 -5.70
C GLU A 74 -5.28 5.14 -6.09
N HIS A 75 -4.30 5.19 -5.19
CA HIS A 75 -2.96 5.65 -5.54
C HIS A 75 -2.29 4.74 -6.58
N ILE A 76 -2.40 3.41 -6.45
CA ILE A 76 -1.86 2.47 -7.46
C ILE A 76 -2.49 2.70 -8.84
N LYS A 77 -3.80 3.00 -8.89
CA LYS A 77 -4.51 3.34 -10.11
C LYS A 77 -4.00 4.66 -10.71
N GLU A 78 -3.82 5.69 -9.88
CA GLU A 78 -3.28 6.98 -10.31
C GLU A 78 -1.85 6.86 -10.85
N ILE A 79 -0.98 6.11 -10.16
CA ILE A 79 0.38 5.80 -10.64
C ILE A 79 0.32 5.10 -11.99
N SER A 80 -0.56 4.11 -12.15
CA SER A 80 -0.72 3.38 -13.42
C SER A 80 -1.11 4.33 -14.56
N THR A 81 -2.04 5.26 -14.32
CA THR A 81 -2.45 6.26 -15.32
C THR A 81 -1.30 7.21 -15.66
N ASN A 82 -0.56 7.69 -14.66
CA ASN A 82 0.56 8.61 -14.89
C ASN A 82 1.73 7.94 -15.62
N VAL A 83 1.96 6.64 -15.40
CA VAL A 83 2.91 5.82 -16.17
C VAL A 83 2.54 5.79 -17.66
N GLU A 84 1.28 5.51 -18.00
CA GLU A 84 0.82 5.53 -19.40
C GLU A 84 0.95 6.91 -20.04
N ASN A 85 0.62 7.97 -19.29
CA ASN A 85 0.77 9.35 -19.77
C ASN A 85 2.23 9.70 -20.07
N CYS A 86 3.19 9.21 -19.26
CA CYS A 86 4.62 9.42 -19.52
C CYS A 86 5.09 8.79 -20.85
N LYS A 87 4.47 7.71 -21.31
CA LYS A 87 4.80 7.07 -22.60
C LYS A 87 4.36 7.89 -23.82
N THR A 88 3.42 8.81 -23.65
CA THR A 88 2.87 9.65 -24.74
C THR A 88 3.46 11.07 -24.76
N ASP A 89 4.56 11.27 -24.04
CA ASP A 89 5.41 12.47 -24.05
C ASP A 89 4.70 13.77 -23.63
N ASN A 90 3.89 13.68 -22.57
CA ASN A 90 3.33 14.86 -21.91
C ASN A 90 4.25 15.32 -20.77
N SER A 91 4.92 16.45 -20.97
CA SER A 91 5.97 17.00 -20.09
C SER A 91 5.60 17.17 -18.60
N SER A 92 4.30 17.24 -18.26
CA SER A 92 3.82 17.31 -16.87
C SER A 92 3.58 15.94 -16.21
N SER A 93 3.65 14.84 -16.96
CA SER A 93 3.29 13.50 -16.47
C SER A 93 4.31 12.94 -15.47
N GLY A 94 5.59 13.30 -15.61
CA GLY A 94 6.64 12.87 -14.69
C GLY A 94 6.44 13.45 -13.28
N GLU A 95 6.10 14.74 -13.18
CA GLU A 95 5.86 15.40 -11.89
C GLU A 95 4.64 14.81 -11.17
N LEU A 96 3.56 14.54 -11.92
CA LEU A 96 2.38 13.86 -11.39
C LEU A 96 2.69 12.43 -10.94
N LEU A 97 3.49 11.70 -11.71
CA LEU A 97 3.94 10.35 -11.34
C LEU A 97 4.74 10.37 -10.04
N ALA A 98 5.69 11.30 -9.90
CA ALA A 98 6.48 11.45 -8.68
C ALA A 98 5.62 11.81 -7.46
N ALA A 99 4.63 12.70 -7.63
CA ALA A 99 3.69 13.05 -6.59
C ALA A 99 2.84 11.85 -6.14
N SER A 100 2.27 11.08 -7.07
CA SER A 100 1.49 9.89 -6.75
C SER A 100 2.33 8.80 -6.06
N LEU A 101 3.57 8.59 -6.51
CA LEU A 101 4.51 7.67 -5.85
C LEU A 101 4.84 8.11 -4.42
N THR A 102 5.07 9.41 -4.21
CA THR A 102 5.36 9.97 -2.88
C THR A 102 4.18 9.79 -1.93
N ASN A 103 2.96 10.09 -2.39
CA ASN A 103 1.74 9.91 -1.61
C ASN A 103 1.53 8.44 -1.22
N TYR A 104 1.74 7.52 -2.16
CA TYR A 104 1.66 6.09 -1.90
C TYR A 104 2.69 5.62 -0.86
N VAL A 105 3.94 6.09 -0.97
CA VAL A 105 5.00 5.74 0.00
C VAL A 105 4.64 6.25 1.40
N ASN A 106 4.23 7.51 1.52
CA ASN A 106 3.84 8.10 2.80
C ASN A 106 2.65 7.36 3.44
N LEU A 107 1.66 6.97 2.64
CA LEU A 107 0.55 6.14 3.11
C LEU A 107 1.09 4.80 3.64
N LEU A 108 1.89 4.09 2.85
CA LEU A 108 2.37 2.76 3.18
C LEU A 108 3.28 2.74 4.42
N GLU A 109 4.12 3.76 4.62
CA GLU A 109 4.93 3.90 5.83
C GLU A 109 4.07 4.04 7.09
N ASN A 110 3.05 4.91 7.04
CA ASN A 110 2.11 5.07 8.13
C ASN A 110 1.23 3.83 8.33
N HIS A 111 0.92 3.12 7.27
CA HIS A 111 0.12 1.90 7.29
C HIS A 111 0.87 0.76 8.00
N ILE A 112 2.09 0.47 7.56
CA ILE A 112 2.97 -0.54 8.17
C ILE A 112 3.25 -0.20 9.64
N HIS A 113 3.40 1.08 9.98
CA HIS A 113 3.56 1.47 11.38
C HIS A 113 2.35 1.04 12.24
N LYS A 114 1.12 1.19 11.72
CA LYS A 114 -0.10 0.74 12.42
C LYS A 114 -0.20 -0.77 12.48
N GLU A 115 0.17 -1.47 11.42
CA GLU A 115 0.25 -2.93 11.40
C GLU A 115 1.14 -3.45 12.54
N GLU A 116 2.41 -3.03 12.52
CA GLU A 116 3.47 -3.54 13.41
C GLU A 116 3.27 -3.14 14.87
N ASN A 117 2.77 -1.93 15.14
CA ASN A 117 2.74 -1.38 16.50
C ASN A 117 1.35 -1.43 17.15
N VAL A 118 0.29 -1.66 16.37
CA VAL A 118 -1.09 -1.65 16.88
C VAL A 118 -1.81 -2.93 16.52
N LEU A 119 -1.97 -3.21 15.22
CA LEU A 119 -2.82 -4.29 14.73
C LEU A 119 -2.28 -5.67 15.11
N PHE A 120 -1.02 -5.98 14.82
CA PHE A 120 -0.43 -7.29 15.12
C PHE A 120 -0.31 -7.53 16.63
N PRO A 121 0.17 -6.58 17.46
CA PRO A 121 0.14 -6.75 18.92
C PRO A 121 -1.26 -6.91 19.50
N MET A 122 -2.28 -6.28 18.90
CA MET A 122 -3.68 -6.50 19.27
C MET A 122 -4.12 -7.92 18.91
N ALA A 123 -3.77 -8.40 17.72
CA ALA A 123 -4.07 -9.75 17.27
C ALA A 123 -3.43 -10.81 18.18
N ASP A 124 -2.16 -10.64 18.57
CA ASP A 124 -1.46 -11.55 19.47
C ASP A 124 -2.12 -11.68 20.84
N LYS A 125 -2.72 -10.59 21.34
CA LYS A 125 -3.43 -10.56 22.63
C LYS A 125 -4.84 -11.13 22.54
N THR A 126 -5.45 -11.06 21.36
CA THR A 126 -6.87 -11.33 21.15
C THR A 126 -7.11 -12.75 20.65
N LEU A 127 -6.27 -13.22 19.72
CA LEU A 127 -6.41 -14.51 19.07
C LEU A 127 -5.61 -15.58 19.82
N SER A 128 -6.23 -16.75 20.00
CA SER A 128 -5.53 -17.91 20.58
C SER A 128 -4.42 -18.41 19.64
N GLN A 129 -3.39 -19.05 20.19
CA GLN A 129 -2.31 -19.66 19.38
C GLN A 129 -2.82 -20.67 18.35
N GLN A 130 -3.92 -21.37 18.65
CA GLN A 130 -4.55 -22.28 17.70
C GLN A 130 -5.13 -21.48 16.52
N LYS A 131 -5.83 -20.38 16.80
CA LYS A 131 -6.43 -19.54 15.76
C LYS A 131 -5.38 -18.85 14.89
N GLN A 132 -4.23 -18.47 15.44
CA GLN A 132 -3.13 -17.88 14.68
C GLN A 132 -2.43 -18.86 13.71
N LYS A 133 -2.63 -20.17 13.87
CA LYS A 133 -2.04 -21.22 13.01
C LYS A 133 -2.97 -21.66 11.85
N GLU A 134 -4.24 -21.25 11.89
CA GLU A 134 -5.23 -21.51 10.84
C GLU A 134 -5.03 -20.56 9.65
#